data_AF-A0A5B7D399-F1
#
_entry.id   AF-A0A5B7D399-F1
#
_cell.length_a   1.000
_cell.length_b   1.000
_cell.length_c   1.000
_cell.angle_alpha   90.00
_cell.angle_beta   90.00
_cell.angle_gamma   90.00
#
_symmetry.space_group_name_H-M   'P 1'
#
loop_
_entity.id
_entity.type
_entity.pdbx_description
1 polymer ?
#
loop_
_entity_poly.entity_id
_entity_poly.type
_entity_poly.pdbx_seq_one_letter_code
_entity_poly.pdbx_strand_id
1 'polypeptide(L)' 'MKCMEKSAFVVVLEEDEYDYSPDDPTQLDRFGRAMLHGKGYDRWYDKSFNVIVMKNGRIGFNAEHSW' A
#
# COMPACT_ATOMS: atom_id res chain seq x y z
N MET A 1 -12.44 3.63 17.82
CA MET A 1 -12.34 4.70 16.80
C MET A 1 -11.23 5.72 17.10
N LYS A 2 -11.26 6.47 18.22
CA LYS A 2 -10.23 7.48 18.60
C LYS A 2 -8.76 7.01 18.57
N CYS A 3 -8.48 5.73 18.77
CA CYS A 3 -7.10 5.22 18.77
C CYS A 3 -6.52 5.10 17.35
N MET A 4 -7.37 4.84 16.34
CA MET A 4 -6.94 4.75 14.95
C MET A 4 -6.67 6.14 14.38
N GLU A 5 -7.56 7.12 14.61
CA GLU A 5 -7.36 8.52 14.18
C GLU A 5 -6.08 9.16 14.74
N LYS A 6 -5.64 8.77 15.94
CA LYS A 6 -4.42 9.29 16.58
C LYS A 6 -3.12 8.55 16.24
N SER A 7 -3.17 7.42 15.53
CA SER A 7 -1.96 6.70 15.15
C SER A 7 -1.07 7.56 14.23
N ALA A 8 0.26 7.45 14.36
CA ALA A 8 1.20 8.20 13.52
C ALA A 8 1.11 7.79 12.04
N PHE A 9 0.83 6.51 11.78
CA PHE A 9 0.61 5.92 10.47
C PHE A 9 -0.14 4.60 10.63
N VAL A 10 -0.51 3.97 9.51
CA VAL A 10 -1.08 2.62 9.47
C VAL A 10 -0.13 1.71 8.71
N VAL A 11 0.09 0.51 9.24
CA VAL A 11 0.83 -0.57 8.57
C VAL A 11 -0.18 -1.58 8.04
N VAL A 12 -0.08 -1.88 6.75
CA VAL A 12 -0.87 -2.91 6.07
C VAL A 12 0.06 -4.07 5.75
N LEU A 13 -0.32 -5.28 6.15
CA LEU A 13 0.41 -6.50 5.84
C LEU A 13 -0.26 -7.16 4.62
N GLU A 14 0.38 -7.02 3.46
CA GLU A 14 -0.13 -7.54 2.19
C GLU A 14 0.33 -9.00 2.01
N GLU A 15 -0.64 -9.89 1.77
CA GLU A 15 -0.39 -11.32 1.58
C GLU A 15 0.16 -11.63 0.19
N ASP A 16 -0.14 -10.77 -0.78
CA ASP A 16 0.33 -10.90 -2.16
C ASP A 16 1.77 -10.41 -2.33
N GLU A 17 2.47 -11.05 -3.26
CA GLU A 17 3.83 -10.70 -3.63
C GLU A 17 3.80 -9.92 -4.94
N TYR A 18 4.43 -8.75 -4.94
CA TYR A 18 4.63 -7.97 -6.16
C TYR A 18 6.11 -7.74 -6.38
N ASP A 19 6.53 -7.71 -7.64
CA ASP A 19 7.93 -7.56 -8.03
C ASP A 19 8.06 -6.50 -9.15
N TYR A 20 9.30 -6.18 -9.51
CA TYR A 20 9.68 -5.30 -10.60
C TYR A 20 10.81 -5.98 -11.37
N SER A 21 10.56 -6.28 -12.64
CA SER A 21 11.58 -6.73 -13.59
C SER A 21 11.63 -5.77 -14.78
N PRO A 22 12.81 -5.29 -15.21
CA PRO A 22 12.95 -4.50 -16.43
C PRO A 22 12.48 -5.26 -17.68
N ASP A 23 12.57 -6.59 -17.66
CA ASP A 23 12.19 -7.47 -18.77
C ASP A 23 10.67 -7.69 -18.88
N ASP A 24 9.92 -7.36 -17.82
CA ASP A 24 8.46 -7.48 -17.77
C ASP A 24 7.83 -6.26 -17.07
N PRO A 25 7.54 -5.19 -17.84
CA PRO A 25 6.92 -3.97 -17.33
C PRO A 25 5.53 -4.20 -16.70
N THR A 26 4.86 -5.31 -17.01
CA THR A 26 3.50 -5.58 -16.50
C THR A 26 3.50 -5.86 -15.00
N GLN A 27 4.64 -6.23 -14.42
CA GLN A 27 4.79 -6.39 -12.97
C GLN A 27 4.74 -5.05 -12.26
N LEU A 28 5.34 -4.01 -12.86
CA LEU A 28 5.25 -2.65 -12.34
C LEU A 28 3.82 -2.12 -12.39
N ASP A 29 3.08 -2.41 -13.47
CA ASP A 29 1.68 -2.05 -13.60
C ASP A 29 0.80 -2.71 -12.52
N ARG A 30 1.06 -3.97 -12.20
CA ARG A 30 0.36 -4.70 -11.14
C ARG A 30 0.71 -4.14 -9.76
N PHE A 31 1.99 -3.85 -9.52
CA PHE A 31 2.46 -3.21 -8.31
C PHE A 31 1.83 -1.83 -8.12
N GLY A 32 1.84 -0.99 -9.16
CA GLY A 32 1.23 0.33 -9.15
C GLY A 32 -0.28 0.29 -8.90
N ARG A 33 -1.00 -0.63 -9.56
CA ARG A 33 -2.43 -0.86 -9.31
C ARG A 33 -2.68 -1.24 -7.86
N ALA A 34 -1.94 -2.22 -7.35
CA ALA A 34 -2.00 -2.62 -5.96
C ALA A 34 -1.74 -1.41 -5.05
N MET A 35 -0.71 -0.61 -5.29
CA MET A 35 -0.37 0.58 -4.50
C MET A 35 -1.34 1.75 -4.62
N LEU A 36 -2.22 1.78 -5.62
CA LEU A 36 -3.24 2.83 -5.76
C LEU A 36 -4.53 2.52 -4.99
N HIS A 37 -5.06 1.30 -5.11
CA HIS A 37 -6.38 0.96 -4.54
C HIS A 37 -6.40 -0.32 -3.68
N GLY A 38 -5.31 -1.09 -3.66
CA GLY A 38 -5.25 -2.38 -2.96
C GLY A 38 -6.41 -3.29 -3.34
N LYS A 39 -6.94 -4.03 -2.36
CA LYS A 39 -8.08 -4.94 -2.53
C LYS A 39 -9.45 -4.26 -2.33
N GLY A 40 -9.49 -2.94 -2.12
CA GLY A 40 -10.73 -2.17 -1.92
C GLY A 40 -11.32 -2.20 -0.51
N TYR A 41 -10.86 -3.09 0.38
CA TYR A 41 -11.28 -3.16 1.79
C TYR A 41 -10.13 -3.08 2.80
N ASP A 42 -8.88 -3.05 2.31
CA ASP A 42 -7.68 -3.23 3.13
C ASP A 42 -6.90 -1.93 3.37
N ARG A 43 -7.57 -0.78 3.17
CA ARG A 43 -6.94 0.54 3.25
C ARG A 43 -7.79 1.50 4.05
N TRP A 44 -7.16 2.10 5.04
CA TRP A 44 -7.73 3.24 5.75
C TRP A 44 -7.33 4.51 5.00
N TYR A 45 -8.24 4.99 4.14
CA TYR A 45 -7.99 6.14 3.27
C TYR A 45 -8.04 7.49 3.99
N ASP A 46 -8.57 7.54 5.21
CA ASP A 46 -8.69 8.75 6.06
C ASP A 46 -7.40 9.06 6.86
N LYS A 47 -6.24 8.63 6.35
CA LYS A 47 -4.93 8.74 7.01
C LYS A 47 -3.90 9.28 6.01
N SER A 48 -3.02 10.17 6.49
CA SER A 48 -2.03 10.87 5.66
C SER A 48 -1.16 9.95 4.80
N PHE A 49 -0.76 8.77 5.31
CA PHE A 49 -0.15 7.72 4.50
C PHE A 49 -0.28 6.32 5.16
N ASN A 50 -0.30 5.30 4.31
CA ASN A 50 -0.26 3.88 4.63
C ASN A 50 1.09 3.29 4.20
N VAL A 51 1.70 2.50 5.09
CA VAL A 51 2.91 1.72 4.80
C VAL A 51 2.49 0.28 4.54
N ILE A 52 2.77 -0.24 3.35
CA ILE A 52 2.31 -1.56 2.93
C ILE A 52 3.52 -2.48 2.85
N VAL A 53 3.53 -3.54 3.65
CA VAL A 53 4.60 -4.54 3.69
C VAL A 53 4.08 -5.82 3.07
N MET A 54 4.71 -6.24 1.98
CA MET A 54 4.36 -7.44 1.22
C MET A 54 5.00 -8.69 1.82
N LYS A 55 4.43 -9.85 1.51
CA LYS A 55 4.94 -11.15 1.95
C LYS A 55 6.39 -11.44 1.54
N ASN A 56 6.83 -10.92 0.40
CA ASN A 56 8.23 -11.01 -0.07
C ASN A 56 9.15 -9.95 0.59
N GLY A 57 8.66 -9.19 1.56
CA GLY A 57 9.40 -8.14 2.27
C GLY A 57 9.49 -6.81 1.53
N ARG A 58 8.88 -6.66 0.35
CA ARG A 58 8.85 -5.38 -0.34
C ARG A 58 7.91 -4.40 0.35
N ILE A 59 8.25 -3.12 0.24
CA ILE A 59 7.53 -2.04 0.89
C ILE A 59 7.01 -1.09 -0.17
N GLY A 60 5.73 -0.74 -0.05
CA GLY A 60 5.07 0.30 -0.84
C GLY A 60 4.44 1.36 0.05
N PHE A 61 4.21 2.54 -0.53
CA PHE A 61 3.61 3.68 0.16
C PHE A 61 2.36 4.12 -0.59
N ASN A 62 1.29 4.35 0.15
CA ASN A 62 0.10 5.01 -0.36
C ASN A 62 -0.15 6.26 0.49
N ALA A 63 -0.01 7.45 -0.12
CA ALA A 63 -0.21 8.72 0.56
C ALA A 63 -1.46 9.42 0.04
N GLU A 64 -2.20 10.04 0.93
CA GLU A 64 -3.33 10.88 0.56
C GLU A 64 -2.81 12.24 0.03
N HIS A 65 -3.37 12.70 -1.08
CA HIS A 65 -2.85 13.87 -1.82
C HIS A 65 -3.35 15.22 -1.27
N SER A 66 -4.26 15.22 -0.30
CA SER A 66 -5.01 16.42 0.15
C SER A 66 -4.38 17.18 1.32
N TRP A 67 -3.05 17.17 1.43
CA TRP A 67 -2.35 18.03 2.40
C TRP A 67 -2.57 19.52 2.11
#